data_AF-A0A7L2RXN8-F1
#
_entry.id   AF-A0A7L2RXN8-F1
#
_cell.length_a   1.000
_cell.length_b   1.000
_cell.length_c   1.000
_cell.angle_alpha   90.00
_cell.angle_beta   90.00
_cell.angle_gamma   90.00
#
_symmetry.space_group_name_H-M   'P 1'
#
loop_
_entity.id
_entity.type
_entity.pdbx_description
1 polymer ?
#
loop_
_entity_poly.entity_id
_entity_poly.type
_entity_poly.pdbx_seq_one_letter_code
_entity_poly.pdbx_strand_id
1 'polypeptide(L)'
;SQVTELVLDNCRSSNGEIEGLNDSFKELQFLSMANVELTSLAKLPMLSKLRKLELSDNVISGGLEVLAERCPNLTYLNLSGNKIKDLGTVEAL
;
A
#
# COMPACT_ATOMS: atom_id res chain seq x y z
N SER A 1 17.22 16.08 0.00
CA SER A 1 16.09 15.92 0.95
C SER A 1 15.62 14.49 0.89
N GLN A 2 15.13 13.93 2.00
CA GLN A 2 14.51 12.59 2.00
C GLN A 2 13.03 12.74 1.62
N VAL A 3 12.49 11.79 0.86
CA VAL A 3 11.07 11.80 0.44
C VAL A 3 10.23 11.29 1.60
N THR A 4 9.30 12.11 2.08
CA THR A 4 8.39 11.77 3.19
C THR A 4 6.95 11.54 2.72
N GLU A 5 6.60 12.05 1.55
CA GLU A 5 5.27 11.92 0.96
C GLU A 5 5.43 11.57 -0.52
N LEU A 6 4.66 10.59 -0.98
CA LEU A 6 4.65 10.16 -2.37
C LEU A 6 3.22 9.86 -2.81
N VAL A 7 2.79 10.53 -3.88
CA VAL A 7 1.46 10.37 -4.49
C VAL A 7 1.66 9.85 -5.91
N LEU A 8 1.14 8.66 -6.18
CA LEU A 8 1.23 7.95 -7.45
C LEU A 8 -0.16 7.65 -8.03
N ASP A 9 -1.17 8.40 -7.61
CA ASP A 9 -2.56 8.15 -8.02
C ASP A 9 -2.69 8.20 -9.55
N ASN A 10 -3.54 7.33 -10.10
CA ASN A 10 -3.78 7.21 -11.54
C ASN A 10 -2.55 6.82 -12.37
N CYS A 11 -1.45 6.41 -11.73
CA CYS A 11 -0.33 5.78 -12.41
C CYS A 11 -0.64 4.30 -12.65
N ARG A 12 -0.19 3.73 -13.76
CA ARG A 12 -0.44 2.31 -14.03
C ARG A 12 0.61 1.44 -13.33
N SER A 13 0.18 0.52 -12.48
CA SER A 13 1.06 -0.52 -11.93
C SER A 13 1.53 -1.49 -13.02
N SER A 14 2.69 -2.10 -12.80
CA SER A 14 3.21 -3.15 -13.67
C SER A 14 2.63 -4.49 -13.22
N ASN A 15 1.76 -5.09 -14.05
CA ASN A 15 1.09 -6.36 -13.75
C ASN A 15 0.30 -6.40 -12.42
N GLY A 16 -0.19 -5.25 -11.95
CA GLY A 16 -0.91 -5.18 -10.68
C GLY A 16 -0.02 -5.19 -9.43
N GLU A 17 1.28 -4.94 -9.58
CA GLU A 17 2.25 -4.99 -8.49
C GLU A 17 2.98 -3.66 -8.30
N ILE A 18 3.51 -3.48 -7.08
CA ILE A 18 4.36 -2.35 -6.72
C ILE A 18 5.77 -2.58 -7.28
N GLU A 19 6.28 -1.59 -8.01
CA GLU A 19 7.65 -1.58 -8.53
C GLU A 19 8.33 -0.23 -8.26
N GLY A 20 9.66 -0.24 -8.15
CA GLY A 20 10.47 0.98 -8.02
C GLY A 20 10.57 1.58 -6.60
N LEU A 21 9.74 1.16 -5.65
CA LEU A 21 9.89 1.53 -4.24
C LEU A 21 11.10 0.79 -3.63
N ASN A 22 12.21 1.50 -3.49
CA ASN A 22 13.48 1.02 -2.91
C ASN A 22 13.83 1.77 -1.61
N ASP A 23 15.00 1.50 -1.03
CA ASP A 23 15.47 2.06 0.25
C ASP A 23 15.51 3.60 0.32
N SER A 24 15.49 4.29 -0.83
CA SER A 24 15.39 5.75 -0.89
C SER A 24 14.07 6.28 -0.31
N PHE A 25 13.05 5.42 -0.19
CA PHE A 25 11.71 5.75 0.30
C PHE A 25 11.45 5.28 1.74
N LYS A 26 12.46 4.81 2.48
CA LYS A 26 12.32 4.34 3.88
C LYS A 26 11.80 5.40 4.86
N GLU A 27 11.84 6.67 4.45
CA GLU A 27 11.43 7.84 5.22
C GLU A 27 9.99 8.26 4.94
N LEU A 28 9.28 7.54 4.05
CA LEU A 28 7.88 7.80 3.75
C LEU A 28 7.01 7.72 5.00
N GLN A 29 6.15 8.71 5.14
CA GLN A 29 5.12 8.85 6.15
C GLN A 29 3.73 8.77 5.51
N PHE A 30 3.61 9.18 4.25
CA PHE A 30 2.40 9.07 3.45
C PHE A 30 2.72 8.49 2.06
N LEU A 31 1.94 7.48 1.67
CA LEU A 31 1.96 6.88 0.34
C LEU A 31 0.53 6.79 -0.18
N SER A 32 0.30 7.34 -1.37
CA SER A 32 -0.96 7.21 -2.10
C SER A 32 -0.72 6.49 -3.43
N MET A 33 -1.49 5.43 -3.66
CA MET A 33 -1.52 4.68 -4.91
C MET A 33 -2.98 4.38 -5.25
N ALA A 34 -3.82 5.42 -5.31
CA ALA A 34 -5.23 5.28 -5.66
C ALA A 34 -5.40 5.07 -7.17
N ASN A 35 -6.33 4.19 -7.57
CA ASN A 35 -6.65 3.93 -8.97
C ASN A 35 -5.41 3.58 -9.84
N VAL A 36 -4.61 2.60 -9.39
CA VAL A 36 -3.38 2.18 -10.10
C VAL A 36 -3.44 0.74 -10.63
N GLU A 37 -4.62 0.11 -10.59
CA GLU A 37 -4.87 -1.30 -10.97
C GLU A 37 -4.10 -2.32 -10.11
N LEU A 38 -3.72 -2.00 -8.86
CA LEU A 38 -3.03 -2.94 -7.97
C LEU A 38 -3.91 -4.16 -7.66
N THR A 39 -3.33 -5.36 -7.80
CA THR A 39 -3.93 -6.65 -7.42
C THR A 39 -3.29 -7.23 -6.15
N SER A 40 -2.04 -6.85 -5.86
CA SER A 40 -1.23 -7.43 -4.78
C SER A 40 -0.35 -6.40 -4.09
N LEU A 41 -0.14 -6.59 -2.78
CA LEU A 41 0.79 -5.81 -1.95
C LEU A 41 2.09 -6.57 -1.62
N ALA A 42 2.29 -7.77 -2.19
CA ALA A 42 3.40 -8.65 -1.84
C ALA A 42 4.80 -8.03 -2.04
N LYS A 43 4.93 -7.07 -2.97
CA LYS A 43 6.18 -6.35 -3.27
C LYS A 43 6.35 -5.05 -2.48
N LEU A 44 5.49 -4.76 -1.50
CA LEU A 44 5.65 -3.59 -0.66
C LEU A 44 6.94 -3.71 0.17
N PRO A 45 7.87 -2.73 0.10
CA PRO A 45 9.08 -2.76 0.91
C PRO A 45 8.75 -2.45 2.38
N MET A 46 9.73 -2.64 3.27
CA MET A 46 9.61 -2.21 4.67
C MET A 46 9.53 -0.69 4.75
N LEU A 47 8.37 -0.16 5.13
CA LEU A 47 8.09 1.27 5.29
C LEU A 47 7.78 1.56 6.77
N SER A 48 8.78 1.41 7.62
CA SER A 48 8.63 1.51 9.08
C SER A 48 8.16 2.89 9.57
N LYS A 49 8.34 3.95 8.78
CA LYS A 49 7.89 5.30 9.10
C LYS A 49 6.51 5.64 8.54
N LEU A 50 5.91 4.77 7.73
CA LEU A 50 4.62 5.03 7.11
C LEU A 50 3.53 5.14 8.18
N ARG A 51 2.69 6.16 8.06
CA ARG A 51 1.54 6.42 8.93
C ARG A 51 0.23 6.37 8.16
N LYS A 52 0.24 6.78 6.89
CA LYS A 52 -0.94 6.84 6.04
C LYS A 52 -0.70 6.11 4.72
N LEU A 53 -1.61 5.20 4.39
CA LEU A 53 -1.61 4.44 3.15
C LEU A 53 -2.99 4.53 2.48
N GLU A 54 -3.01 5.09 1.28
CA GLU A 54 -4.19 5.25 0.44
C GLU A 54 -4.11 4.28 -0.74
N LEU A 55 -5.04 3.32 -0.79
CA LEU A 55 -5.11 2.23 -1.77
C LEU A 55 -6.51 2.13 -2.40
N SER A 56 -7.32 3.19 -2.33
CA SER A 56 -8.65 3.19 -2.91
C SER A 56 -8.66 2.93 -4.41
N ASP A 57 -9.80 2.42 -4.89
CA ASP A 57 -10.09 2.18 -6.30
C ASP A 57 -9.05 1.28 -7.00
N ASN A 58 -8.57 0.26 -6.29
CA ASN A 58 -7.73 -0.80 -6.84
C ASN A 58 -8.52 -2.11 -7.01
N VAL A 59 -7.83 -3.21 -7.33
CA VAL A 59 -8.44 -4.54 -7.51
C VAL A 59 -7.90 -5.56 -6.51
N ILE A 60 -7.41 -5.10 -5.36
CA ILE A 60 -6.89 -5.94 -4.27
C ILE A 60 -8.04 -6.79 -3.71
N SER A 61 -7.80 -8.08 -3.54
CA SER A 61 -8.81 -9.02 -3.03
C SER A 61 -8.38 -9.79 -1.78
N GLY A 62 -7.13 -9.65 -1.34
CA GLY A 62 -6.52 -10.43 -0.27
C GLY A 62 -5.09 -9.98 0.06
N GLY A 63 -4.38 -10.74 0.89
CA GLY A 63 -2.94 -10.55 1.14
C GLY A 63 -2.60 -9.29 1.94
N LEU A 64 -3.51 -8.84 2.81
CA LEU A 64 -3.32 -7.62 3.59
C LEU A 64 -2.41 -7.83 4.81
N GLU A 65 -2.21 -9.07 5.25
CA GLU A 65 -1.32 -9.44 6.35
C GLU A 65 0.11 -8.91 6.17
N VAL A 66 0.54 -8.67 4.92
CA VAL A 66 1.83 -8.04 4.61
C VAL A 66 1.96 -6.63 5.19
N LEU A 67 0.85 -5.90 5.38
CA LEU A 67 0.85 -4.56 5.92
C LEU A 67 1.29 -4.54 7.39
N ALA A 68 0.94 -5.57 8.17
CA ALA A 68 1.39 -5.69 9.56
C ALA A 68 2.92 -5.89 9.64
N GLU A 69 3.50 -6.64 8.70
CA GLU A 69 4.95 -6.86 8.63
C GLU A 69 5.69 -5.63 8.08
N ARG A 70 5.19 -5.04 6.99
CA ARG A 70 5.91 -4.01 6.21
C ARG A 70 5.64 -2.59 6.67
N CYS A 71 4.50 -2.32 7.28
CA CYS A 71 4.07 -1.00 7.72
C CYS A 71 3.65 -1.01 9.20
N PRO A 72 4.53 -1.40 10.14
CA PRO A 72 4.18 -1.65 11.53
C PRO A 72 3.67 -0.44 12.33
N ASN A 73 3.75 0.76 11.76
CA ASN A 73 3.29 2.01 12.39
C ASN A 73 2.13 2.66 11.64
N LEU A 74 1.45 1.93 10.75
CA LEU A 74 0.33 2.45 9.99
C LEU A 74 -0.83 2.81 10.93
N THR A 75 -1.35 4.03 10.81
CA THR A 75 -2.48 4.51 11.63
C THR A 75 -3.69 4.91 10.78
N TYR A 76 -3.53 4.96 9.46
CA TYR A 76 -4.58 5.23 8.49
C TYR A 76 -4.41 4.33 7.28
N LEU A 77 -5.48 3.65 6.91
CA LEU A 77 -5.57 2.77 5.75
C LEU A 77 -6.91 3.00 5.05
N ASN A 78 -6.88 3.31 3.77
CA ASN A 78 -8.07 3.36 2.94
C ASN A 78 -8.01 2.25 1.87
N LEU A 79 -8.99 1.35 1.92
CA LEU A 79 -9.16 0.22 1.01
C LEU A 79 -10.50 0.28 0.24
N SER A 80 -11.20 1.41 0.27
CA SER A 80 -12.47 1.58 -0.44
C SER A 80 -12.33 1.30 -1.94
N GLY A 81 -13.37 0.80 -2.59
CA GLY A 81 -13.31 0.49 -4.02
C GLY A 81 -12.49 -0.75 -4.41
N ASN A 82 -11.99 -1.55 -3.46
CA ASN A 82 -11.31 -2.83 -3.74
C ASN A 82 -12.26 -4.03 -3.81
N LYS A 83 -11.71 -5.23 -4.08
CA LYS A 83 -12.44 -6.50 -4.23
C LYS A 83 -12.32 -7.41 -2.99
N ILE A 84 -12.16 -6.81 -1.81
CA ILE A 84 -12.05 -7.55 -0.54
C ILE A 84 -13.43 -8.12 -0.19
N LYS A 85 -13.53 -9.45 -0.18
CA LYS A 85 -14.78 -10.17 0.12
C LYS A 85 -14.75 -10.90 1.46
N ASP A 86 -13.56 -11.20 1.96
CA ASP A 86 -13.35 -11.95 3.18
C ASP A 86 -12.84 -11.02 4.29
N LEU A 87 -13.61 -10.94 5.38
CA LEU A 87 -13.23 -10.17 6.56
C LEU A 87 -12.06 -10.81 7.32
N GLY A 88 -11.80 -12.10 7.17
CA GLY A 88 -10.62 -12.75 7.75
C GLY A 88 -9.30 -12.16 7.23
N THR A 89 -9.32 -11.54 6.04
CA THR A 89 -8.16 -10.84 5.48
C THR A 89 -7.78 -9.59 6.30
N VAL A 90 -8.73 -8.97 7.00
CA VAL A 90 -8.46 -7.75 7.81
C VAL A 90 -8.19 -8.04 9.29
N GLU A 91 -8.42 -9.26 9.78
CA GLU A 91 -8.19 -9.62 11.19
C GLU A 91 -6.72 -9.54 11.61
N ALA A 92 -5.79 -9.60 10.66
CA ALA A 92 -4.35 -9.57 10.88
C ALA A 92 -3.74 -8.15 10.89
N LEU A 93 -4.54 -7.11 10.65
CA LEU A 93 -4.12 -5.70 10.59
C LEU A 93 -4.20 -5.01 11.95
#